data_AF-A0A9E0TKS5-F1
#
_entry.id   AF-A0A9E0TKS5-F1
#
_cell.length_a   1.000
_cell.length_b   1.000
_cell.length_c   1.000
_cell.angle_alpha   90.00
_cell.angle_beta   90.00
_cell.angle_gamma   90.00
#
_symmetry.space_group_name_H-M   'P 1'
#
loop_
_entity.id
_entity.type
_entity.pdbx_description
1 polymer ?
#
loop_
_entity_poly.entity_id
_entity_poly.type
_entity_poly.pdbx_seq_one_letter_code
_entity_poly.pdbx_strand_id
1 'polypeptide(L)' 'MEEIDRVMRDPAASRWLRDALRGALVRDPVDAANDAQLLARLLDARCAGVLAPGKDPHGCP' A
#
# COMPACT_ATOMS: atom_id res chain seq x y z
N MET A 1 -7.66 -17.49 -3.88
CA MET A 1 -7.41 -17.88 -2.47
C MET A 1 -6.01 -18.46 -2.30
N GLU A 2 -5.49 -19.30 -3.20
CA GLU A 2 -4.10 -19.81 -3.08
C GLU A 2 -3.04 -18.72 -2.93
N GLU A 3 -3.13 -17.62 -3.69
CA GLU A 3 -2.16 -16.53 -3.59
C GLU A 3 -2.22 -15.79 -2.25
N ILE A 4 -3.43 -15.60 -1.71
CA ILE A 4 -3.66 -15.02 -0.38
C ILE A 4 -3.01 -15.91 0.68
N ASP A 5 -3.22 -17.22 0.60
CA ASP A 5 -2.62 -18.19 1.52
C ASP A 5 -1.09 -18.21 1.43
N ARG A 6 -0.53 -18.10 0.21
CA ARG A 6 0.93 -18.02 0.00
C ARG A 6 1.50 -16.78 0.71
N VAL A 7 0.92 -15.60 0.48
CA VAL A 7 1.35 -14.34 1.13
C VAL A 7 1.19 -14.42 2.65
N MET A 8 0.12 -15.04 3.15
CA MET A 8 -0.12 -15.20 4.59
C MET A 8 0.87 -16.16 5.28
N ARG A 9 1.34 -17.18 4.56
CA ARG A 9 2.29 -18.18 5.09
C ARG A 9 3.75 -17.82 4.85
N ASP A 10 4.03 -16.91 3.93
CA ASP A 10 5.39 -16.46 3.66
C ASP A 10 5.96 -15.67 4.86
N PRO A 11 7.03 -16.15 5.52
CA PRO A 11 7.67 -15.42 6.60
C PRO A 11 8.40 -14.15 6.13
N ALA A 12 8.78 -14.08 4.85
CA ALA A 12 9.43 -12.92 4.23
C ALA A 12 8.40 -11.84 3.82
N ALA A 13 7.12 -12.17 3.73
CA ALA A 13 6.07 -11.19 3.47
C ALA A 13 6.01 -10.14 4.59
N SER A 14 5.81 -8.89 4.19
CA SER A 14 5.69 -7.76 5.11
C SER A 14 4.61 -8.05 6.16
N ARG A 15 4.96 -7.85 7.45
CA ARG A 15 4.00 -7.95 8.55
C ARG A 15 2.81 -7.03 8.32
N TRP A 16 3.06 -5.82 7.82
CA TRP A 16 1.99 -4.87 7.51
C TRP A 16 1.04 -5.40 6.43
N LEU A 17 1.58 -6.00 5.36
CA LEU A 17 0.76 -6.57 4.28
C LEU A 17 -0.09 -7.74 4.78
N ARG A 18 0.48 -8.65 5.58
CA ARG A 18 -0.26 -9.78 6.17
C ARG A 18 -1.36 -9.33 7.13
N ASP A 19 -1.10 -8.30 7.92
CA ASP A 19 -2.11 -7.75 8.83
C ASP A 19 -3.24 -7.04 8.07
N ALA A 20 -2.91 -6.27 7.03
CA ALA A 20 -3.90 -5.63 6.14
C ALA A 20 -4.76 -6.68 5.43
N LEU A 21 -4.15 -7.75 4.93
CA LEU A 21 -4.85 -8.86 4.28
C LEU A 21 -5.76 -9.61 5.24
N ARG A 22 -5.29 -9.87 6.48
CA ARG A 22 -6.12 -10.48 7.54
C ARG A 22 -7.35 -9.64 7.87
N GLY A 23 -7.19 -8.32 7.96
CA GLY A 23 -8.30 -7.39 8.20
C GLY A 23 -9.27 -7.28 7.01
N ALA A 24 -8.76 -7.36 5.77
CA ALA A 24 -9.59 -7.30 4.56
C ALA A 24 -10.47 -8.55 4.40
N LEU A 25 -9.97 -9.74 4.75
CA LEU A 25 -10.66 -11.02 4.57
C LEU A 25 -11.94 -11.18 5.41
N VAL A 26 -12.15 -10.34 6.44
CA VAL A 26 -13.34 -10.38 7.30
C VAL A 26 -14.38 -9.31 6.95
N ARG A 27 -14.13 -8.50 5.92
CA ARG A 27 -15.02 -7.42 5.46
C ARG A 27 -15.80 -7.83 4.21
N ASP A 28 -16.76 -6.99 3.83
CA ASP A 28 -17.36 -7.08 2.50
C ASP A 28 -16.25 -6.99 1.43
N PRO A 29 -16.21 -7.92 0.45
CA PRO A 29 -15.12 -7.99 -0.50
C PRO A 29 -15.08 -6.81 -1.48
N VAL A 30 -16.21 -6.15 -1.75
CA VAL A 30 -16.27 -4.98 -2.64
C VAL A 30 -15.67 -3.77 -1.93
N ASP A 31 -16.06 -3.53 -0.68
CA ASP A 31 -15.49 -2.45 0.13
C ASP A 31 -13.99 -2.64 0.39
N ALA A 32 -13.59 -3.87 0.75
CA ALA A 32 -12.18 -4.18 1.02
C ALA A 32 -11.29 -3.96 -0.22
N ALA A 33 -11.77 -4.33 -1.41
CA ALA A 33 -11.04 -4.12 -2.66
C ALA A 33 -10.93 -2.62 -3.01
N ASN A 34 -12.01 -1.86 -2.83
CA ASN A 34 -12.01 -0.42 -3.08
C ASN A 34 -11.06 0.33 -2.14
N ASP A 35 -11.09 0.02 -0.84
CA ASP A 35 -10.20 0.62 0.16
C ASP A 35 -8.73 0.29 -0.12
N ALA A 36 -8.43 -0.95 -0.53
CA ALA A 36 -7.08 -1.36 -0.88
C ALA A 36 -6.54 -0.57 -2.10
N GLN A 37 -7.38 -0.33 -3.11
CA GLN A 37 -7.00 0.49 -4.26
C GLN A 37 -6.75 1.95 -3.87
N LEU A 38 -7.61 2.53 -3.02
CA LEU A 38 -7.43 3.89 -2.52
C LEU A 38 -6.12 4.00 -1.73
N LEU A 39 -5.86 3.04 -0.83
CA LEU A 39 -4.64 2.98 -0.04
C LEU A 39 -3.40 2.91 -0.92
N ALA A 40 -3.39 2.06 -1.95
CA ALA A 40 -2.30 1.97 -2.90
C ALA A 40 -2.01 3.31 -3.59
N ARG A 41 -3.06 4.01 -4.07
CA ARG A 41 -2.92 5.34 -4.69
C ARG A 41 -2.34 6.39 -3.75
N LEU A 42 -2.78 6.39 -2.48
CA LEU A 42 -2.28 7.33 -1.47
C LEU A 42 -0.81 7.08 -1.13
N LEU A 43 -0.42 5.81 -1.00
CA LEU A 43 0.97 5.43 -0.74
C LEU A 43 1.89 5.77 -1.91
N ASP A 44 1.42 5.59 -3.14
CA ASP A 44 2.15 5.95 -4.35
C ASP A 44 2.35 7.47 -4.46
N ALA A 45 1.28 8.26 -4.28
CA ALA A 45 1.36 9.72 -4.26
C ALA A 45 2.32 10.24 -3.16
N ARG A 46 2.30 9.62 -1.98
CA ARG A 46 3.24 9.94 -0.90
C ARG A 46 4.68 9.59 -1.29
N CYS A 47 4.91 8.42 -1.88
CA CYS A 47 6.23 7.99 -2.34
C CYS A 47 6.79 8.97 -3.37
N ALA A 48 5.99 9.32 -4.37
CA ALA A 48 6.34 10.30 -5.39
C ALA A 48 6.67 11.68 -4.78
N GLY A 49 5.89 12.13 -3.79
CA GLY A 49 6.16 13.39 -3.09
C GLY A 49 7.47 13.37 -2.27
N VAL A 50 7.84 12.23 -1.68
CA VAL A 50 9.10 12.07 -0.94
C VAL A 50 10.31 11.98 -1.87
N LEU A 51 10.14 11.35 -3.04
CA LEU A 51 11.21 11.16 -4.03
C LEU A 51 11.36 12.33 -4.99
N ALA A 52 10.37 13.24 -5.05
CA ALA A 52 10.47 14.44 -5.87
C ALA A 52 11.69 15.25 -5.40
N PRO A 53 12.61 15.65 -6.31
CA PRO A 53 13.70 16.54 -5.95
C PRO A 53 13.09 17.80 -5.35
N GLY A 54 13.71 18.31 -4.27
CA GLY A 54 13.29 19.55 -3.64
C GLY A 54 13.09 20.59 -4.73
N LYS A 55 11.85 21.02 -4.94
CA LYS A 55 11.61 22.26 -5.67
C LYS A 55 12.18 23.34 -4.78
N ASP A 56 13.42 23.73 -5.02
CA ASP A 56 13.94 24.98 -4.48
C ASP A 56 12.96 26.08 -4.92
N PRO A 57 12.22 26.71 -4.00
CA PRO A 57 11.30 27.79 -4.36
C PRO A 57 12.06 29.06 -4.79
N HIS A 58 13.39 29.02 -4.69
CA HIS A 58 14.30 30.12 -4.97
C HIS A 58 15.34 29.72 -6.03
N GLY A 59 14.95 28.95 -7.05
CA GLY A 59 15.82 28.58 -8.17
C GLY A 59 16.71 29.75 -8.60
N CYS A 60 17.98 29.69 -8.20
CA CYS A 60 19.07 30.61 -8.51
C CYS A 60 20.38 29.82 -8.44
N PRO A 61 21.40 30.16 -9.23
CA PRO A 61 21.68 31.50 -9.77
C PRO A 61 20.91 31.91 -11.04
#